data_AF-G5E0E4-F1
#
_entry.id   AF-G5E0E4-F1
#
_cell.length_a   1.000
_cell.length_b   1.000
_cell.length_c   1.000
_cell.angle_alpha   90.00
_cell.angle_beta   90.00
_cell.angle_gamma   90.00
#
_symmetry.space_group_name_H-M   'P 1'
#
loop_
_entity.id
_entity.type
_entity.pdbx_description
1 polymer ?
#
loop_
_entity_poly.entity_id
_entity_poly.type
_entity_poly.pdbx_seq_one_letter_code
_entity_poly.pdbx_strand_id
1 'polypeptide(L)'
;AIPPAYADLGKSARDIFTKGYGFGFIKLDLKTKSENGLEFTSSGSANAETNKVTGSLEAKYKWSEYGLTFTEKWNTDNTLGTEITVEDQLAKLKLTFD
;
A
#
# COMPACT_ATOMS: atom_id res chain seq x y z
N ALA A 1 19.21 -5.13 -16.77
CA ALA A 1 17.86 -5.43 -16.29
C ALA A 1 18.00 -5.97 -14.87
N ILE A 2 17.31 -5.36 -13.90
CA ILE A 2 17.28 -5.85 -12.52
C ILE A 2 16.30 -7.02 -12.52
N PRO A 3 16.70 -8.24 -12.11
CA PRO A 3 15.78 -9.36 -12.07
C PRO A 3 14.63 -9.04 -11.11
N PRO A 4 13.37 -9.32 -11.48
CA PRO A 4 12.24 -9.14 -10.58
C PRO A 4 12.47 -9.97 -9.31
N ALA A 5 12.05 -9.44 -8.16
CA ALA A 5 12.06 -10.21 -6.94
C ALA A 5 11.20 -11.47 -7.13
N TYR A 6 11.52 -12.55 -6.43
CA TYR A 6 10.77 -13.81 -6.53
C TYR A 6 9.26 -13.61 -6.31
N ALA A 7 8.88 -12.64 -5.46
CA ALA A 7 7.50 -12.25 -5.20
C ALA A 7 6.77 -11.61 -6.42
N ASP A 8 7.50 -11.04 -7.38
CA ASP A 8 6.93 -10.41 -8.56
C ASP A 8 6.81 -11.38 -9.75
N LEU A 9 7.32 -12.62 -9.64
CA LEU A 9 7.12 -13.67 -10.65
C LEU A 9 5.63 -14.04 -10.74
N GLY A 10 5.02 -13.84 -11.91
CA GLY A 10 3.61 -14.14 -12.16
C GLY A 10 2.64 -13.08 -11.63
N LYS A 11 3.13 -11.94 -11.14
CA LYS A 11 2.30 -10.81 -10.69
C LYS A 11 1.35 -10.33 -11.78
N SER A 12 1.84 -10.14 -13.00
CA SER A 12 1.03 -9.72 -14.15
C SER A 12 -0.13 -10.68 -14.43
N ALA A 13 0.09 -11.99 -14.27
CA ALA A 13 -0.97 -12.98 -14.44
C ALA A 13 -2.00 -12.90 -13.30
N ARG A 14 -1.54 -12.79 -12.04
CA ARG A 14 -2.43 -12.64 -10.88
C ARG A 14 -3.26 -11.36 -10.97
N ASP A 15 -2.65 -10.25 -11.39
CA ASP A 15 -3.32 -8.95 -11.58
C ASP A 15 -4.51 -9.05 -12.54
N ILE A 16 -4.42 -9.85 -13.61
CA ILE A 16 -5.53 -10.06 -14.56
C ILE A 16 -6.73 -10.72 -13.87
N PHE A 17 -6.50 -11.61 -12.92
CA PHE A 17 -7.57 -12.33 -12.20
C PHE A 17 -8.07 -11.60 -10.95
N THR A 18 -7.32 -10.64 -10.41
CA THR A 18 -7.66 -9.98 -9.13
C THR A 18 -8.14 -8.54 -9.29
N LYS A 19 -7.69 -7.80 -10.32
CA LYS A 19 -8.13 -6.42 -10.53
C LYS A 19 -9.53 -6.36 -11.13
N GLY A 20 -10.43 -5.65 -10.45
CA GLY A 20 -11.80 -5.38 -10.92
C GLY A 20 -12.83 -6.43 -10.52
N TYR A 21 -12.41 -7.57 -9.97
CA TYR A 21 -13.29 -8.64 -9.50
C TYR A 21 -13.61 -8.48 -8.01
N GLY A 22 -14.45 -7.50 -7.68
CA GLY A 22 -14.95 -7.22 -6.33
C GLY A 22 -16.42 -7.63 -6.13
N PHE A 23 -16.84 -8.78 -6.66
CA PHE A 23 -18.22 -9.22 -6.53
C PHE A 23 -18.62 -9.38 -5.06
N GLY A 24 -19.77 -8.82 -4.68
CA GLY A 24 -20.23 -8.82 -3.29
C GLY A 24 -19.54 -7.77 -2.39
N PHE A 25 -18.62 -6.96 -2.90
CA PHE A 25 -17.97 -5.89 -2.14
C PHE A 25 -18.15 -4.52 -2.79
N ILE A 26 -18.63 -3.55 -2.01
CA ILE A 26 -18.57 -2.14 -2.38
C ILE A 26 -17.26 -1.60 -1.83
N LYS A 27 -16.28 -1.38 -2.71
CA LYS A 27 -14.99 -0.80 -2.33
C LYS A 27 -14.90 0.65 -2.81
N LEU A 28 -14.60 1.55 -1.89
CA LEU A 28 -14.28 2.95 -2.12
C LEU A 28 -12.81 3.16 -1.81
N ASP A 29 -12.06 3.76 -2.72
CA ASP A 29 -10.63 4.02 -2.58
C ASP A 29 -10.39 5.51 -2.88
N LEU A 30 -9.94 6.26 -1.87
CA LEU A 30 -9.56 7.66 -1.98
C LEU A 30 -8.05 7.78 -1.86
N LYS A 31 -7.42 8.17 -2.96
CA LYS A 31 -5.98 8.43 -3.01
C LYS A 31 -5.73 9.92 -3.20
N THR A 32 -5.11 10.54 -2.19
CA THR A 32 -4.69 11.93 -2.22
C THR A 32 -3.18 11.98 -2.26
N LYS A 33 -2.63 12.72 -3.23
CA LYS A 33 -1.21 12.96 -3.34
C LYS A 33 -0.95 14.46 -3.22
N SER A 34 -0.23 14.84 -2.19
CA SER A 34 0.21 16.21 -1.94
C SER A 34 1.58 16.44 -2.58
N GLU A 35 1.84 17.67 -3.03
CA GLU A 35 3.14 18.07 -3.58
C GLU A 35 4.28 17.93 -2.57
N ASN A 36 3.99 18.00 -1.27
CA ASN A 36 4.96 17.84 -0.18
C ASN A 36 5.43 16.38 0.03
N GLY A 37 5.13 15.45 -0.88
CA GLY A 37 5.55 14.04 -0.77
C GLY A 37 4.69 13.17 0.16
N LEU A 38 3.59 13.73 0.67
CA LEU A 38 2.56 13.00 1.43
C LEU A 38 1.56 12.36 0.47
N GLU A 39 1.36 11.06 0.59
CA GLU A 39 0.33 10.28 -0.09
C GLU A 39 -0.57 9.62 0.95
N PHE A 40 -1.85 9.98 0.97
CA PHE A 40 -2.85 9.35 1.81
C PHE A 40 -3.75 8.47 0.95
N THR A 41 -3.90 7.21 1.34
CA THR A 41 -4.83 6.27 0.71
C THR A 41 -5.81 5.82 1.78
N SER A 42 -7.03 6.32 1.71
CA SER A 42 -8.14 5.87 2.55
C SER A 42 -9.02 4.93 1.74
N SER A 43 -9.17 3.69 2.19
CA SER A 43 -10.04 2.73 1.53
C SER A 43 -11.10 2.19 2.49
N GLY A 44 -12.33 2.11 2.01
CA GLY A 44 -13.46 1.51 2.72
C GLY A 44 -14.05 0.41 1.87
N SER A 45 -14.22 -0.78 2.44
CA SER A 45 -14.89 -1.90 1.78
C SER A 45 -16.08 -2.37 2.61
N ALA A 46 -17.27 -2.36 2.02
CA ALA A 46 -18.47 -2.96 2.58
C ALA A 46 -18.73 -4.30 1.89
N ASN A 47 -18.83 -5.36 2.68
CA ASN A 47 -19.21 -6.68 2.21
C ASN A 47 -20.74 -6.80 2.21
N ALA A 48 -21.35 -7.00 1.06
CA ALA A 48 -22.80 -7.12 0.88
C ALA A 48 -23.36 -8.45 1.43
N GLU A 49 -22.55 -9.51 1.52
CA GLU A 49 -22.98 -10.81 2.08
C GLU A 49 -22.99 -10.80 3.61
N THR A 50 -21.96 -10.21 4.23
CA THR A 50 -21.82 -10.20 5.70
C THR A 50 -22.30 -8.90 6.36
N ASN A 51 -22.67 -7.89 5.55
CA ASN A 51 -22.96 -6.52 5.98
C ASN A 51 -21.83 -5.87 6.81
N LYS A 52 -20.61 -6.43 6.76
CA LYS A 52 -19.44 -5.89 7.46
C LYS A 52 -18.80 -4.78 6.64
N VAL A 53 -18.47 -3.69 7.31
CA VAL A 53 -17.71 -2.58 6.73
C VAL A 53 -16.32 -2.58 7.36
N THR A 54 -15.30 -2.62 6.51
CA THR A 54 -13.90 -2.49 6.91
C THR A 54 -13.33 -1.22 6.30
N GLY A 55 -12.59 -0.47 7.10
CA GLY A 55 -11.84 0.71 6.67
C GLY A 55 -10.35 0.48 6.86
N SER A 56 -9.55 1.06 5.97
CA SER A 56 -8.12 1.17 6.14
C SER A 56 -7.63 2.54 5.68
N LEU A 57 -6.63 3.05 6.38
CA LEU A 57 -5.97 4.30 6.10
C LEU A 57 -4.47 4.03 6.00
N GLU A 58 -3.91 4.23 4.82
CA GLU A 58 -2.46 4.22 4.59
C GLU A 58 -1.99 5.67 4.44
N ALA A 59 -1.10 6.12 5.32
CA ALA A 59 -0.38 7.38 5.21
C ALA A 59 1.06 7.07 4.80
N LYS A 60 1.43 7.47 3.59
CA LYS A 60 2.78 7.30 3.05
C LYS A 60 3.43 8.66 2.96
N TYR A 61 4.58 8.81 3.59
CA TYR A 61 5.39 10.01 3.53
C TYR A 61 6.72 9.71 2.88
N LYS A 62 6.96 10.33 1.72
CA LYS A 62 8.18 10.14 0.95
C LYS A 62 9.12 11.34 1.12
N TRP A 63 10.24 11.09 1.77
CA TRP A 63 11.41 11.97 1.82
C TRP A 63 12.37 11.62 0.70
N SER A 64 12.07 12.14 -0.49
CA SER A 64 12.85 11.90 -1.71
C SER A 64 14.31 12.36 -1.61
N GLU A 65 14.62 13.38 -0.81
CA GLU A 65 15.99 13.89 -0.64
C GLU A 65 16.92 12.89 0.06
N TYR A 66 16.37 12.04 0.93
CA TYR A 66 17.12 11.06 1.73
C TYR A 66 16.78 9.60 1.35
N GLY A 67 15.98 9.39 0.31
CA GLY A 67 15.51 8.06 -0.10
C GLY A 67 14.64 7.36 0.96
N LEU A 68 14.05 8.11 1.90
CA LEU A 68 13.26 7.58 3.00
C LEU A 68 11.78 7.57 2.62
N THR A 69 11.08 6.48 2.90
CA THR A 69 9.63 6.35 2.77
C THR A 69 9.08 5.79 4.06
N PHE A 70 8.27 6.58 4.75
CA PHE A 70 7.53 6.16 5.93
C PHE A 70 6.12 5.76 5.49
N THR A 71 5.62 4.61 5.91
CA THR A 71 4.28 4.15 5.58
C THR A 71 3.59 3.69 6.85
N GLU A 72 2.59 4.44 7.29
CA GLU A 72 1.71 4.02 8.38
C GLU A 72 0.41 3.47 7.81
N LYS A 73 0.02 2.28 8.26
CA LYS A 73 -1.23 1.62 7.91
C LYS A 73 -2.06 1.43 9.16
N TRP A 74 -3.28 1.94 9.11
CA TRP A 74 -4.28 1.83 10.15
C TRP A 74 -5.49 1.11 9.59
N ASN A 75 -6.11 0.23 10.37
CA ASN A 75 -7.38 -0.40 9.98
C ASN A 75 -8.45 -0.25 11.07
N THR A 76 -9.71 -0.53 10.71
CA THR A 76 -10.84 -0.49 11.65
C THR A 76 -10.77 -1.57 12.73
N ASP A 77 -9.96 -2.61 12.53
CA ASP A 77 -9.65 -3.67 13.50
C ASP A 77 -8.57 -3.26 14.51
N ASN A 78 -8.27 -1.96 14.63
CA ASN A 78 -7.29 -1.38 15.56
C ASN A 78 -5.84 -1.85 15.35
N THR A 79 -5.52 -2.40 14.18
CA THR A 79 -4.15 -2.73 13.80
C THR A 79 -3.47 -1.49 13.25
N LEU A 80 -2.29 -1.22 13.79
CA LEU A 80 -1.36 -0.18 13.35
C LEU A 80 -0.09 -0.88 12.88
N GLY A 81 0.25 -0.72 11.60
CA GLY A 81 1.54 -1.14 11.04
C GLY A 81 2.34 0.08 10.61
N THR A 82 3.58 0.17 11.06
CA THR A 82 4.49 1.26 10.70
C THR A 82 5.68 0.69 9.95
N GLU A 83 5.76 0.97 8.66
CA GLU A 83 6.83 0.49 7.81
C GLU A 83 7.77 1.65 7.46
N ILE A 84 9.07 1.49 7.69
CA ILE A 84 10.10 2.46 7.31
C ILE A 84 10.97 1.84 6.23
N THR A 85 10.92 2.42 5.03
CA THR A 85 11.74 2.00 3.90
C THR A 85 12.83 3.04 3.64
N VAL A 86 14.09 2.59 3.56
CA VAL A 86 15.25 3.39 3.18
C VAL A 86 15.80 2.84 1.86
N GLU A 87 15.83 3.67 0.84
CA GLU A 87 16.36 3.35 -0.49
C GLU A 87 17.63 4.20 -0.74
N ASP A 88 18.68 3.58 -1.28
CA ASP A 88 19.84 4.25 -1.88
C ASP A 88 20.75 5.13 -0.98
N GLN A 89 20.69 5.04 0.36
CA GLN A 89 21.57 5.85 1.24
C GLN A 89 23.04 5.40 1.34
N LEU A 90 23.35 4.12 1.19
CA LEU A 90 24.72 3.57 1.40
C LEU A 90 25.27 2.84 0.16
N ALA A 91 24.39 2.13 -0.55
CA ALA A 91 24.56 1.58 -1.89
C ALA A 91 23.13 1.38 -2.46
N LYS A 92 22.97 0.92 -3.71
CA LYS A 92 21.67 0.59 -4.35
C LYS A 92 20.95 -0.58 -3.65
N LEU A 93 20.60 -0.38 -2.40
CA LEU A 93 20.03 -1.33 -1.45
C LEU A 93 18.74 -0.72 -0.93
N LYS A 94 17.71 -1.56 -0.87
CA LYS A 94 16.42 -1.24 -0.25
C LYS A 94 16.34 -1.96 1.08
N LEU A 95 16.21 -1.20 2.15
CA LEU A 95 16.03 -1.70 3.50
C LEU A 95 14.60 -1.36 3.94
N THR A 96 13.86 -2.34 4.41
CA THR A 96 12.49 -2.16 4.93
C THR A 96 12.46 -2.68 6.36
N PHE A 97 11.97 -1.84 7.28
CA PHE A 97 11.68 -2.19 8.67
C PHE A 97 10.16 -2.27 8.82
N ASP A 98 9.66 -3.41 9.28
CA ASP A 98 8.24 -3.72 9.56
C ASP A 98 8.04 -3.92 11.06
#